data_AF-A0A374BPP2-F1
#
_entry.id   AF-A0A374BPP2-F1
#
_cell.length_a   1.000
_cell.length_b   1.000
_cell.length_c   1.000
_cell.angle_alpha   90.00
_cell.angle_beta   90.00
_cell.angle_gamma   90.00
#
_symmetry.space_group_name_H-M   'P 1'
#
loop_
_entity.id
_entity.type
_entity.pdbx_description
1 polymer ?
#
loop_
_entity_poly.entity_id
_entity_poly.type
_entity_poly.pdbx_seq_one_letter_code
_entity_poly.pdbx_strand_id
1 'polypeptide(L)'
;MIDNVFTIIHCKNGLEKTPEYWQKADFEEKFKELTDRVIQHKHFTPTARMKIIRKMSFLIKASTTIEQLLALSDKLRYKFNIDCFQIAIDRTDSKAHMLFGFIDENGSSIYFNWLNEIRISVMILNELNLPRPKSVQMWLRYFLAYSFEHDHEIFQKQLAALEHGEIDKINLPFMRDVLHYAEAMCKGQLK
;
A
#
# COMPACT_ATOMS: atom_id res chain seq x y z
N MET A 1 -7.65 19.63 -3.62
CA MET A 1 -6.56 18.91 -2.96
C MET A 1 -7.03 17.48 -2.78
N ILE A 2 -6.31 16.48 -3.30
CA ILE A 2 -6.65 15.09 -3.04
C ILE A 2 -6.28 14.86 -1.57
N ASP A 3 -7.26 14.58 -0.73
CA ASP A 3 -6.97 14.05 0.61
C ASP A 3 -6.28 12.70 0.41
N ASN A 4 -4.96 12.70 0.57
CA ASN A 4 -4.15 11.51 0.39
C ASN A 4 -4.50 10.49 1.48
N VAL A 5 -4.65 9.22 1.09
CA VAL A 5 -4.94 8.10 2.01
C VAL A 5 -3.85 7.95 3.08
N PHE A 6 -2.61 8.28 2.71
CA PHE A 6 -1.48 8.31 3.61
C PHE A 6 -0.58 9.51 3.30
N THR A 7 0.20 9.94 4.27
CA THR A 7 1.30 10.88 4.06
C THR A 7 2.62 10.12 4.02
N ILE A 8 3.54 10.59 3.18
CA ILE A 8 4.91 10.06 3.12
C ILE A 8 5.91 11.20 3.21
N ILE A 9 6.77 11.13 4.21
CA ILE A 9 7.79 12.15 4.45
C ILE A 9 9.16 11.52 4.66
N HIS A 10 10.22 12.24 4.30
CA HIS A 10 11.57 11.84 4.69
C HIS A 10 11.69 11.91 6.21
N CYS A 11 12.23 10.86 6.83
CA CYS A 11 12.40 10.81 8.27
C CYS A 11 13.88 10.83 8.64
N LYS A 12 14.20 11.55 9.71
CA LYS A 12 15.57 11.73 10.22
C LYS A 12 15.84 11.02 11.54
N ASN A 13 14.78 10.52 12.20
CA ASN A 13 14.82 9.88 13.51
C ASN A 13 13.88 8.65 13.50
N GLY A 14 14.01 7.79 14.51
CA GLY A 14 13.09 6.69 14.75
C GLY A 14 11.67 7.15 15.11
N LEU A 15 10.71 6.21 15.09
CA LEU A 15 9.36 6.46 15.58
C LEU A 15 9.35 6.57 17.11
N GLU A 16 8.48 7.42 17.64
CA GLU A 16 8.18 7.46 19.06
C GLU A 16 7.58 6.12 19.51
N LYS A 17 8.01 5.63 20.67
CA LYS A 17 7.55 4.36 21.21
C LYS A 17 6.19 4.55 21.89
N THR A 18 5.14 4.07 21.24
CA THR A 18 3.79 3.98 21.82
C THR A 18 3.62 2.62 22.52
N PRO A 19 2.53 2.38 23.29
CA PRO A 19 2.25 1.07 23.86
C PRO A 19 2.13 -0.04 22.81
N GLU A 20 1.73 0.33 21.59
CA GLU A 20 1.62 -0.55 20.44
C GLU A 20 2.73 -0.23 19.45
N TYR A 21 3.91 -0.78 19.74
CA TYR A 21 5.12 -0.50 19.00
C TYR A 21 5.82 -1.80 18.61
N TRP A 22 6.30 -1.85 17.37
CA TRP A 22 7.12 -2.93 16.87
C TRP A 22 8.37 -2.39 16.18
N GLN A 23 9.46 -3.11 16.34
CA GLN A 23 10.75 -2.73 15.83
C GLN A 23 11.60 -3.96 15.48
N LYS A 24 12.18 -3.92 14.28
CA LYS A 24 13.16 -4.89 13.78
C LYS A 24 14.59 -4.39 13.91
N ALA A 25 14.81 -3.08 13.78
CA ALA A 25 16.13 -2.44 13.87
C ALA A 25 15.99 -1.01 14.40
N ASP A 26 17.02 -0.48 15.05
CA ASP A 26 17.09 0.94 15.40
C ASP A 26 17.24 1.81 14.14
N PHE A 27 16.88 3.10 14.28
CA PHE A 27 16.97 4.03 13.16
C PHE A 27 18.41 4.22 12.71
N GLU A 28 19.36 4.44 13.63
CA GLU A 28 20.76 4.63 13.26
C GLU A 28 21.35 3.37 12.61
N GLU A 29 21.01 2.19 13.14
CA GLU A 29 21.44 0.91 12.57
C GLU A 29 20.93 0.73 11.14
N LYS A 30 19.62 0.94 10.93
CA LYS A 30 19.04 0.80 9.59
C LYS A 30 19.56 1.87 8.62
N PHE A 31 19.73 3.10 9.10
CA PHE A 31 20.28 4.18 8.28
C PHE A 31 21.71 3.87 7.83
N LYS A 32 22.53 3.34 8.74
CA LYS A 32 23.89 2.89 8.43
C LYS A 32 23.89 1.72 7.45
N GLU A 33 23.09 0.68 7.70
CA GLU A 33 22.94 -0.48 6.79
C GLU A 33 22.64 -0.03 5.35
N LEU A 34 21.65 0.84 5.17
CA LEU A 34 21.24 1.32 3.85
C LEU A 34 22.28 2.25 3.22
N THR A 35 22.98 3.05 4.03
CA THR A 35 24.06 3.93 3.56
C THR A 35 25.26 3.13 3.07
N ASP A 36 25.69 2.13 3.85
CA ASP A 36 26.79 1.24 3.50
C ASP A 36 26.47 0.47 2.22
N ARG A 37 25.21 0.04 2.04
CA ARG A 37 24.76 -0.59 0.79
C ARG A 37 24.91 0.31 -0.43
N VAL A 38 24.54 1.59 -0.33
CA VAL A 38 24.74 2.54 -1.44
C VAL A 38 26.23 2.70 -1.75
N ILE A 39 27.07 2.87 -0.72
CA ILE A 39 28.52 3.07 -0.90
C ILE A 39 29.15 1.84 -1.57
N GLN A 40 28.80 0.64 -1.11
CA GLN A 40 29.33 -0.62 -1.63
C GLN A 40 28.96 -0.84 -3.11
N HIS A 41 27.72 -0.56 -3.50
CA HIS A 41 27.23 -0.87 -4.85
C HIS A 41 27.34 0.29 -5.84
N LYS A 42 27.34 1.54 -5.38
CA LYS A 42 27.35 2.73 -6.25
C LYS A 42 28.64 3.54 -6.17
N HIS A 43 29.52 3.21 -5.21
CA HIS A 43 30.80 3.89 -5.00
C HIS A 43 30.68 5.40 -4.74
N PHE A 44 29.56 5.86 -4.20
CA PHE A 44 29.36 7.25 -3.77
C PHE A 44 28.62 7.33 -2.43
N THR A 45 28.84 8.41 -1.70
CA THR A 45 28.13 8.70 -0.44
C THR A 45 26.71 9.20 -0.72
N PRO A 46 25.67 8.60 -0.11
CA PRO A 46 24.29 9.04 -0.30
C PRO A 46 24.08 10.53 -0.06
N THR A 47 23.32 11.16 -0.95
CA THR A 47 22.92 12.56 -0.76
C THR A 47 21.60 12.63 0.00
N ALA A 48 21.33 13.75 0.70
CA ALA A 48 20.06 13.99 1.37
C ALA A 48 18.83 13.86 0.44
N ARG A 49 19.02 14.07 -0.88
CA ARG A 49 17.97 13.93 -1.89
C ARG A 49 17.48 12.50 -2.09
N MET A 50 18.28 11.48 -1.76
CA MET A 50 17.89 10.08 -1.91
C MET A 50 16.75 9.69 -0.95
N LYS A 51 16.58 10.44 0.16
CA LYS A 51 15.53 10.20 1.17
C LYS A 51 15.48 8.71 1.56
N ILE A 52 16.61 8.19 2.05
CA ILE A 52 16.89 6.78 2.35
C ILE A 52 15.79 6.15 3.21
N ILE A 53 15.36 6.85 4.26
CA ILE A 53 14.29 6.42 5.14
C ILE A 53 13.11 7.37 4.99
N ARG A 54 11.91 6.80 4.90
CA ARG A 54 10.65 7.55 4.83
C ARG A 54 9.64 6.98 5.81
N LYS A 55 8.85 7.89 6.38
CA LYS A 55 7.71 7.58 7.25
C LYS A 55 6.43 7.62 6.43
N MET A 56 5.68 6.53 6.42
CA MET A 56 4.29 6.51 5.98
C MET A 56 3.38 6.67 7.20
N SER A 57 2.35 7.49 7.10
CA SER A 57 1.36 7.69 8.16
C SER A 57 -0.05 7.72 7.60
N PHE A 58 -0.97 6.96 8.17
CA PHE A 58 -2.36 6.86 7.69
C PHE A 58 -3.32 6.56 8.84
N LEU A 59 -4.59 6.89 8.62
CA LEU A 59 -5.66 6.59 9.57
C LEU A 59 -5.95 5.09 9.61
N ILE A 60 -6.27 4.59 10.80
CA ILE A 60 -6.60 3.19 11.05
C ILE A 60 -7.91 3.07 11.82
N LYS A 61 -8.49 1.87 11.86
CA LYS A 61 -9.61 1.57 12.76
C LYS A 61 -9.10 1.32 14.17
N ALA A 62 -9.98 1.49 15.16
CA ALA A 62 -9.70 1.11 16.54
C ALA A 62 -9.28 -0.37 16.66
N SER A 63 -9.82 -1.24 15.79
CA SER A 63 -9.51 -2.67 15.76
C SER A 63 -8.23 -3.03 15.02
N THR A 64 -7.53 -2.08 14.38
CA THR A 64 -6.31 -2.38 13.63
C THR A 64 -5.18 -2.76 14.58
N THR A 65 -4.47 -3.86 14.33
CA THR A 65 -3.37 -4.35 15.20
C THR A 65 -2.00 -4.24 14.56
N ILE A 66 -0.94 -4.39 15.36
CA ILE A 66 0.45 -4.44 14.87
C ILE A 66 0.66 -5.60 13.90
N GLU A 67 0.06 -6.77 14.15
CA GLU A 67 0.18 -7.95 13.28
C GLU A 67 -0.41 -7.69 11.89
N GLN A 68 -1.52 -6.95 11.81
CA GLN A 68 -2.09 -6.53 10.53
C GLN A 68 -1.18 -5.55 9.78
N LEU A 69 -0.53 -4.63 10.51
CA LEU A 69 0.45 -3.71 9.92
C LEU A 69 1.73 -4.43 9.47
N LEU A 70 2.14 -5.49 10.18
CA LEU A 70 3.23 -6.36 9.75
C LEU A 70 2.88 -7.11 8.47
N ALA A 71 1.70 -7.72 8.39
CA ALA A 71 1.23 -8.39 7.18
C ALA A 71 1.13 -7.41 5.98
N LEU A 72 0.68 -6.17 6.23
CA LEU A 72 0.71 -5.10 5.23
C LEU A 72 2.15 -4.77 4.82
N SER A 73 3.08 -4.71 5.77
CA SER A 73 4.49 -4.43 5.50
C SER A 73 5.15 -5.48 4.60
N ASP A 74 4.81 -6.76 4.78
CA ASP A 74 5.30 -7.84 3.94
C ASP A 74 4.77 -7.73 2.50
N LYS A 75 3.49 -7.38 2.34
CA LYS A 75 2.89 -7.12 1.02
C LYS A 75 3.53 -5.91 0.32
N LEU A 76 3.80 -4.84 1.07
CA LEU A 76 4.50 -3.66 0.56
C LEU A 76 5.93 -3.99 0.13
N ARG A 77 6.65 -4.80 0.92
CA ARG A 77 7.99 -5.28 0.56
C ARG A 77 7.96 -6.10 -0.71
N TYR A 78 7.05 -7.07 -0.81
CA TYR A 78 6.94 -7.92 -2.01
C TYR A 78 6.66 -7.10 -3.28
N LYS A 79 5.75 -6.11 -3.21
CA LYS A 79 5.27 -5.40 -4.40
C LYS A 79 6.09 -4.17 -4.78
N PHE A 80 6.72 -3.51 -3.80
CA PHE A 80 7.42 -2.23 -4.00
C PHE A 80 8.89 -2.25 -3.55
N ASN A 81 9.37 -3.39 -3.05
CA ASN A 81 10.73 -3.59 -2.55
C ASN A 81 11.10 -2.67 -1.36
N ILE A 82 10.12 -2.14 -0.62
CA ILE A 82 10.36 -1.31 0.55
C ILE A 82 10.32 -2.14 1.84
N ASP A 83 11.37 -2.08 2.65
CA ASP A 83 11.49 -2.87 3.88
C ASP A 83 11.05 -2.05 5.10
N CYS A 84 10.01 -2.49 5.82
CA CYS A 84 9.59 -1.87 7.07
C CYS A 84 10.45 -2.35 8.23
N PHE A 85 10.85 -1.43 9.10
CA PHE A 85 11.69 -1.78 10.25
C PHE A 85 11.20 -1.20 11.58
N GLN A 86 10.24 -0.27 11.56
CA GLN A 86 9.55 0.23 12.75
C GLN A 86 8.08 0.51 12.44
N ILE A 87 7.20 0.17 13.37
CA ILE A 87 5.76 0.42 13.33
C ILE A 87 5.35 0.96 14.71
N ALA A 88 4.55 2.01 14.72
CA ALA A 88 3.92 2.55 15.92
C ALA A 88 2.45 2.86 15.65
N ILE A 89 1.57 2.51 16.57
CA ILE A 89 0.18 2.95 16.53
C ILE A 89 -0.01 4.05 17.58
N ASP A 90 -0.50 5.21 17.12
CA ASP A 90 -0.98 6.28 17.97
C ASP A 90 -2.51 6.24 18.01
N ARG A 91 -3.04 5.81 19.17
CA ARG A 91 -4.47 5.71 19.42
C ARG A 91 -5.13 7.06 19.68
N THR A 92 -4.38 8.09 20.06
CA THR A 92 -4.89 9.45 20.28
C THR A 92 -5.39 10.04 18.96
N ASP A 93 -4.60 9.86 17.91
CA ASP A 93 -4.87 10.36 16.56
C ASP A 93 -5.50 9.31 15.63
N SER A 94 -5.68 8.08 16.10
CA SER A 94 -6.10 6.91 15.29
C SER A 94 -5.24 6.72 14.04
N LYS A 95 -3.91 6.82 14.20
CA LYS A 95 -2.94 6.69 13.10
C LYS A 95 -1.98 5.55 13.33
N ALA A 96 -1.61 4.89 12.23
CA ALA A 96 -0.40 4.09 12.17
C ALA A 96 0.73 4.92 11.57
N HIS A 97 1.93 4.72 12.11
CA HIS A 97 3.19 5.24 11.59
C HIS A 97 4.10 4.06 11.27
N MET A 98 4.68 4.05 10.07
CA MET A 98 5.56 2.98 9.61
C MET A 98 6.81 3.58 8.96
N LEU A 99 7.99 3.13 9.38
CA LEU A 99 9.25 3.52 8.75
C LEU A 99 9.74 2.46 7.78
N PHE A 100 10.16 2.92 6.61
CA PHE A 100 10.62 2.08 5.52
C PHE A 100 11.98 2.54 5.01
N GLY A 101 12.82 1.56 4.65
CA GLY A 101 13.98 1.75 3.80
C GLY A 101 13.59 1.86 2.32
N PHE A 102 14.02 2.94 1.67
CA PHE A 102 13.78 3.25 0.25
C PHE A 102 15.02 3.03 -0.61
N ILE A 103 15.87 2.07 -0.22
CA ILE A 103 17.06 1.65 -0.96
C ILE A 103 16.93 0.16 -1.27
N ASP A 104 17.04 -0.20 -2.54
CA ASP A 104 17.00 -1.59 -2.99
C ASP A 104 18.30 -2.34 -2.64
N GLU A 105 18.33 -3.63 -2.94
CA GLU A 105 19.49 -4.50 -2.74
C GLU A 105 20.75 -4.06 -3.51
N ASN A 106 20.59 -3.32 -4.60
CA ASN A 106 21.67 -2.82 -5.45
C ASN A 106 22.13 -1.40 -5.06
N GLY A 107 21.70 -0.89 -3.89
CA GLY A 107 22.04 0.45 -3.42
C GLY A 107 21.36 1.57 -4.21
N SER A 108 20.32 1.29 -5.00
CA SER A 108 19.56 2.30 -5.75
C SER A 108 18.37 2.80 -4.94
N SER A 109 18.04 4.08 -5.11
CA SER A 109 16.81 4.60 -4.50
C SER A 109 15.58 4.02 -5.19
N ILE A 110 14.64 3.53 -4.38
CA ILE A 110 13.36 3.02 -4.86
C ILE A 110 12.53 4.19 -5.37
N TYR A 111 12.18 4.12 -6.65
CA TYR A 111 11.41 5.16 -7.30
C TYR A 111 9.98 5.22 -6.74
N PHE A 112 9.59 6.38 -6.25
CA PHE A 112 8.26 6.63 -5.71
C PHE A 112 7.59 7.75 -6.51
N ASN A 113 6.62 7.37 -7.34
CA ASN A 113 5.82 8.28 -8.15
C ASN A 113 4.35 8.22 -7.74
N TRP A 114 3.55 9.07 -8.38
CA TRP A 114 2.10 9.13 -8.23
C TRP A 114 1.41 7.77 -8.42
N LEU A 115 1.86 6.95 -9.38
CA LEU A 115 1.26 5.63 -9.61
C LEU A 115 1.50 4.69 -8.43
N ASN A 116 2.70 4.70 -7.86
CA ASN A 116 3.03 3.94 -6.65
C ASN A 116 2.22 4.45 -5.45
N GLU A 117 2.04 5.77 -5.32
CA GLU A 117 1.19 6.35 -4.29
C GLU A 117 -0.26 5.85 -4.38
N ILE A 118 -0.86 5.80 -5.57
CA ILE A 118 -2.21 5.21 -5.77
C ILE A 118 -2.21 3.73 -5.39
N ARG A 119 -1.26 2.94 -5.89
CA ARG A 119 -1.25 1.48 -5.66
C ARG A 119 -1.03 1.14 -4.19
N ILE A 120 -0.17 1.87 -3.49
CA ILE A 120 0.02 1.72 -2.03
C ILE A 120 -1.24 2.15 -1.28
N SER A 121 -1.87 3.26 -1.68
CA SER A 121 -3.13 3.70 -1.07
C SER A 121 -4.22 2.64 -1.16
N VAL A 122 -4.41 2.06 -2.36
CA VAL A 122 -5.39 0.98 -2.60
C VAL A 122 -5.07 -0.25 -1.73
N MET A 123 -3.79 -0.61 -1.63
CA MET A 123 -3.35 -1.72 -0.79
C MET A 123 -3.66 -1.46 0.69
N ILE A 124 -3.29 -0.29 1.23
CA ILE A 124 -3.59 0.10 2.62
C ILE A 124 -5.10 -0.01 2.89
N LEU A 125 -5.92 0.57 2.00
CA LEU A 125 -7.37 0.57 2.17
C LEU A 125 -7.97 -0.85 2.14
N ASN A 126 -7.54 -1.70 1.22
CA ASN A 126 -8.10 -3.05 1.08
C ASN A 126 -7.59 -3.99 2.19
N GLU A 127 -6.29 -3.98 2.50
CA GLU A 127 -5.68 -4.89 3.47
C GLU A 127 -6.15 -4.63 4.90
N LEU A 128 -6.37 -3.36 5.24
CA LEU A 128 -6.88 -2.96 6.55
C LEU A 128 -8.40 -2.77 6.55
N ASN A 129 -9.07 -3.07 5.42
CA ASN A 129 -10.51 -2.92 5.22
C ASN A 129 -11.01 -1.51 5.61
N LEU A 130 -10.26 -0.45 5.27
CA LEU A 130 -10.59 0.92 5.63
C LEU A 130 -11.67 1.50 4.72
N PRO A 131 -12.51 2.43 5.21
CA PRO A 131 -13.46 3.13 4.37
C PRO A 131 -12.75 3.90 3.26
N ARG A 132 -13.30 3.84 2.04
CA ARG A 132 -12.75 4.55 0.88
C ARG A 132 -13.14 6.04 0.95
N PRO A 133 -12.19 6.99 1.06
CA PRO A 133 -12.53 8.40 1.03
C PRO A 133 -13.01 8.83 -0.35
N LYS A 134 -13.73 9.96 -0.43
CA LYS A 134 -14.24 10.46 -1.73
C LYS A 134 -13.12 10.76 -2.73
N SER A 135 -11.93 11.13 -2.23
CA SER A 135 -10.75 11.43 -3.03
C SER A 135 -10.29 10.27 -3.93
N VAL A 136 -10.65 9.03 -3.60
CA VAL A 136 -10.21 7.83 -4.34
C VAL A 136 -11.28 7.24 -5.26
N GLN A 137 -12.43 7.89 -5.42
CA GLN A 137 -13.51 7.39 -6.31
C GLN A 137 -13.03 7.17 -7.74
N MET A 138 -12.17 8.06 -8.25
CA MET A 138 -11.59 7.96 -9.60
C MET A 138 -10.56 6.82 -9.73
N TRP A 139 -10.21 6.13 -8.64
CA TRP A 139 -9.22 5.05 -8.63
C TRP A 139 -9.85 3.66 -8.76
N LEU A 140 -11.13 3.57 -9.15
CA LEU A 140 -11.89 2.31 -9.26
C LEU A 140 -11.11 1.20 -9.99
N ARG A 141 -10.48 1.52 -11.12
CA ARG A 141 -9.67 0.55 -11.89
C ARG A 141 -8.58 -0.12 -11.05
N TYR A 142 -7.96 0.62 -10.13
CA TYR A 142 -6.89 0.11 -9.28
C TYR A 142 -7.43 -0.77 -8.15
N PHE A 143 -8.61 -0.45 -7.62
CA PHE A 143 -9.29 -1.34 -6.68
C PHE A 143 -9.69 -2.67 -7.34
N LEU A 144 -10.27 -2.61 -8.55
CA LEU A 144 -10.64 -3.79 -9.31
C LEU A 144 -9.42 -4.64 -9.68
N ALA A 145 -8.37 -4.01 -10.21
CA ALA A 145 -7.12 -4.69 -10.51
C ALA A 145 -6.49 -5.32 -9.28
N TYR A 146 -6.51 -4.63 -8.13
CA TYR A 146 -6.03 -5.19 -6.86
C TYR A 146 -6.80 -6.45 -6.48
N SER A 147 -8.13 -6.42 -6.51
CA SER A 147 -8.96 -7.57 -6.18
C SER A 147 -8.73 -8.74 -7.14
N PHE A 148 -8.60 -8.46 -8.44
CA PHE A 148 -8.33 -9.47 -9.46
C PHE A 148 -6.96 -10.13 -9.30
N GLU A 149 -5.92 -9.36 -8.96
CA GLU A 149 -4.58 -9.91 -8.68
C GLU A 149 -4.59 -10.91 -7.51
N HIS A 150 -5.53 -10.77 -6.55
CA HIS A 150 -5.66 -11.67 -5.40
C HIS A 150 -6.61 -12.84 -5.63
N ASP A 151 -7.64 -12.65 -6.46
CA ASP A 151 -8.59 -13.69 -6.86
C ASP A 151 -8.95 -13.51 -8.34
N HIS A 152 -8.30 -14.30 -9.20
CA HIS A 152 -8.47 -14.23 -10.65
C HIS A 152 -9.88 -14.68 -11.09
N GLU A 153 -10.65 -15.31 -10.20
CA GLU A 153 -12.02 -15.76 -10.46
C GLU A 153 -13.07 -14.80 -9.88
N ILE A 154 -12.66 -13.68 -9.27
CA ILE A 154 -13.58 -12.79 -8.54
C ILE A 154 -14.76 -12.36 -9.40
N PHE A 155 -14.52 -11.99 -10.67
CA PHE A 155 -15.57 -11.56 -11.59
C PHE A 155 -16.52 -12.71 -11.96
N GLN A 156 -16.00 -13.92 -12.15
CA GLN A 156 -16.81 -15.11 -12.46
C GLN A 156 -17.68 -15.51 -11.25
N LYS A 157 -17.12 -15.43 -10.03
CA LYS A 157 -17.87 -15.63 -8.79
C LYS A 157 -18.99 -14.59 -8.62
N GLN A 158 -18.73 -13.32 -8.95
CA GLN A 158 -19.76 -12.29 -8.92
C GLN A 158 -20.83 -12.51 -10.00
N LEU A 159 -20.45 -12.89 -11.22
CA LEU A 159 -21.40 -13.23 -12.29
C LEU A 159 -22.35 -14.36 -11.88
N ALA A 160 -21.81 -15.46 -11.34
CA ALA A 160 -22.62 -16.57 -10.86
C ALA A 160 -23.58 -16.14 -9.73
N ALA A 161 -23.11 -15.30 -8.80
CA ALA A 161 -23.96 -14.77 -7.74
C ALA A 161 -25.08 -13.86 -8.27
N LEU A 162 -24.83 -13.06 -9.32
CA LEU A 162 -25.86 -12.24 -9.99
C LEU A 162 -26.91 -13.12 -10.68
N GLU A 163 -26.49 -14.20 -11.35
CA GLU A 163 -27.39 -15.10 -12.08
C GLU A 163 -28.31 -15.91 -11.15
N HIS A 164 -27.86 -16.18 -9.93
CA HIS A 164 -28.64 -16.87 -8.89
C HIS A 164 -29.41 -15.92 -7.94
N GLY A 165 -29.20 -14.61 -8.03
CA GLY A 165 -29.83 -13.62 -7.15
C GLY A 165 -31.20 -13.15 -7.61
N GLU A 166 -31.98 -12.57 -6.68
CA GLU A 166 -33.24 -11.86 -6.98
C GLU A 166 -32.98 -10.46 -7.58
N ILE A 167 -32.20 -10.39 -8.65
CA ILE A 167 -31.96 -9.14 -9.36
C ILE A 167 -33.08 -8.96 -10.39
N ASP A 168 -33.67 -7.76 -10.40
CA ASP A 168 -34.65 -7.37 -11.39
C ASP A 168 -34.11 -7.69 -12.80
N LYS A 169 -34.78 -8.62 -13.50
CA LYS A 169 -34.30 -9.26 -14.74
C LYS A 169 -33.95 -8.24 -15.83
N ILE A 170 -34.53 -7.04 -15.76
CA ILE A 170 -34.29 -5.92 -16.68
C ILE A 170 -32.83 -5.46 -16.65
N ASN A 171 -32.16 -5.51 -15.49
CA ASN A 171 -30.80 -4.99 -15.33
C ASN A 171 -29.71 -6.07 -15.47
N LEU A 172 -30.09 -7.34 -15.57
CA LEU A 172 -29.13 -8.46 -15.59
C LEU A 172 -28.15 -8.40 -16.77
N PRO A 173 -28.58 -8.13 -18.03
CA PRO A 173 -27.63 -7.99 -19.14
C PRO A 173 -26.63 -6.85 -18.95
N PHE A 174 -27.11 -5.69 -18.48
CA PHE A 174 -26.26 -4.55 -18.20
C PHE A 174 -25.20 -4.86 -17.13
N MET A 175 -25.59 -5.48 -16.03
CA MET A 175 -24.65 -5.86 -14.96
C MET A 175 -23.62 -6.88 -15.44
N ARG A 176 -24.04 -7.84 -16.28
CA ARG A 176 -23.13 -8.81 -16.91
C ARG A 176 -22.10 -8.13 -17.80
N ASP A 177 -22.51 -7.18 -18.64
CA ASP A 177 -21.61 -6.43 -19.51
C ASP A 177 -20.62 -5.57 -18.72
N VAL A 178 -21.06 -4.94 -17.63
CA VAL A 178 -20.20 -4.18 -16.71
C VAL A 178 -19.13 -5.08 -16.08
N LEU A 179 -19.49 -6.28 -15.61
CA LEU A 179 -18.53 -7.21 -15.03
C LEU A 179 -17.53 -7.75 -16.06
N HIS A 180 -18.00 -8.10 -17.27
CA HIS A 180 -17.10 -8.52 -18.36
C HIS A 180 -16.14 -7.41 -18.79
N TYR A 181 -16.64 -6.17 -18.89
CA TYR A 181 -15.80 -5.01 -19.18
C TYR A 181 -14.73 -4.81 -18.08
N ALA A 182 -15.13 -4.90 -16.81
CA ALA A 182 -14.21 -4.78 -15.68
C ALA A 182 -13.14 -5.89 -15.68
N GLU A 183 -13.52 -7.14 -15.96
CA GLU A 183 -12.59 -8.26 -16.08
C GLU A 183 -11.60 -8.06 -17.24
N ALA A 184 -12.10 -7.70 -18.42
CA ALA A 184 -11.27 -7.44 -19.60
C ALA A 184 -10.30 -6.26 -19.37
N MET A 185 -10.75 -5.21 -18.67
CA MET A 185 -9.88 -4.11 -18.24
C MET A 185 -8.79 -4.59 -17.28
N CYS A 186 -9.13 -5.41 -16.28
CA CYS A 186 -8.14 -5.99 -15.36
C CYS A 186 -7.12 -6.92 -16.07
N LYS A 187 -7.54 -7.60 -17.14
CA LYS A 187 -6.67 -8.40 -18.02
C LYS A 187 -5.83 -7.55 -18.99
N GLY A 188 -6.03 -6.24 -19.04
CA GLY A 188 -5.33 -5.32 -19.96
C GLY A 188 -5.83 -5.40 -21.41
N GLN A 189 -6.99 -6.01 -21.64
CA GLN A 189 -7.61 -6.13 -22.97
C GLN A 189 -8.41 -4.87 -23.35
N LEU A 190 -8.88 -4.13 -22.35
CA LEU A 190 -9.61 -2.86 -22.49
C LEU A 190 -8.96 -1.77 -21.63
N LYS A 191 -9.30 -0.52 -21.94
CA LYS A 191 -8.87 0.67 -21.19
C LYS A 191 -9.98 1.18 -20.28
#